data_AF-A0A8S4HCG9-F1
#
_entry.id   AF-A0A8S4HCG9-F1
#
_cell.length_a   1.000
_cell.length_b   1.000
_cell.length_c   1.000
_cell.angle_alpha   90.00
_cell.angle_beta   90.00
_cell.angle_gamma   90.00
#
_symmetry.space_group_name_H-M   'P 1'
#
loop_
_entity.id
_entity.type
_entity.pdbx_description
1 polymer ?
#
loop_
_entity_poly.entity_id
_entity_poly.type
_entity_poly.pdbx_seq_one_letter_code
_entity_poly.pdbx_strand_id
1 'polypeptide(L)'
;MPYRRYLNNSDLNRLIRRFNDDEHKHCCEETSNYLQSVDEAHRETLKKIGCSVQCGYSYLTSLPYKKLTDLCKYLNLWLDVQKSKYVNDNSGIPERQWEHIENLWNKIYAQDSISKCARKHDVYDISHMQERMELMTYCINRDYIMHLCEPSIRLNTNVSRRCSDLSDFTDEYYKIFHDKNQCFDAALGSKDYRYYISEDCDLNNMAKTFPKFDSESKKIINNDKTREPIKKCESTAGVEARHVGLDSSVVVLARVPAASTDDQAASVVDETGFQDSLSGPIQLGSLLQTELTSPENRPSKPIYYAGLSASGVFFTSMVLYKV
;
A
#
# COMPACT_ATOMS: atom_id res chain seq x y z
N MET A 1 -8.39 -21.09 5.26
CA MET A 1 -6.99 -21.46 4.94
C MET A 1 -6.08 -21.10 6.10
N PRO A 2 -5.02 -21.87 6.38
CA PRO A 2 -4.18 -21.70 7.57
C PRO A 2 -3.45 -20.36 7.63
N TYR A 3 -3.06 -19.80 6.48
CA TYR A 3 -2.37 -18.51 6.40
C TYR A 3 -3.20 -17.33 6.96
N ARG A 4 -4.54 -17.44 7.01
CA ARG A 4 -5.44 -16.37 7.49
C ARG A 4 -5.15 -15.96 8.94
N ARG A 5 -4.65 -16.88 9.77
CA ARG A 5 -4.25 -16.58 11.15
C ARG A 5 -3.07 -15.60 11.20
N TYR A 6 -2.15 -15.68 10.24
CA TYR A 6 -1.02 -14.74 10.14
C TYR A 6 -1.50 -13.38 9.65
N LEU A 7 -2.38 -13.36 8.65
CA LEU A 7 -2.95 -12.10 8.14
C LEU A 7 -3.64 -11.33 9.26
N ASN A 8 -4.43 -12.00 10.11
CA ASN A 8 -5.06 -11.40 11.29
C ASN A 8 -4.07 -10.77 12.29
N ASN A 9 -2.77 -11.04 12.19
CA ASN A 9 -1.75 -10.45 13.06
C ASN A 9 -0.78 -9.52 12.33
N SER A 10 -0.84 -9.45 11.00
CA SER A 10 -0.03 -8.54 10.19
C SER A 10 -0.30 -7.08 10.56
N ASP A 11 0.74 -6.25 10.43
CA ASP A 11 0.63 -4.82 10.71
C ASP A 11 -0.37 -4.13 9.76
N LEU A 12 -0.45 -4.58 8.50
CA LEU A 12 -1.43 -4.08 7.55
C LEU A 12 -2.88 -4.38 7.98
N ASN A 13 -3.21 -5.61 8.35
CA ASN A 13 -4.59 -5.92 8.76
C ASN A 13 -4.95 -5.30 10.13
N ARG A 14 -3.96 -5.01 10.97
CA ARG A 14 -4.15 -4.20 12.18
C ARG A 14 -4.44 -2.74 11.82
N LEU A 15 -3.78 -2.18 10.81
CA LEU A 15 -4.08 -0.86 10.27
C LEU A 15 -5.49 -0.83 9.66
N ILE A 16 -5.83 -1.76 8.77
CA ILE A 16 -7.15 -1.83 8.11
C ILE A 16 -8.29 -1.95 9.14
N ARG A 17 -8.11 -2.71 10.22
CA ARG A 17 -9.13 -2.78 11.28
C ARG A 17 -9.41 -1.43 11.94
N ARG A 18 -8.42 -0.55 12.04
CA ARG A 18 -8.60 0.80 12.58
C ARG A 18 -9.36 1.71 11.62
N PHE A 19 -9.27 1.46 10.31
CA PHE A 19 -10.09 2.17 9.33
C PHE A 19 -11.56 1.76 9.37
N ASN A 20 -11.86 0.59 9.94
CA ASN A 20 -13.20 0.01 10.01
C ASN A 20 -13.77 0.02 11.45
N ASP A 21 -13.06 0.61 12.41
CA ASP A 21 -13.52 0.69 13.80
C ASP A 21 -14.48 1.86 13.94
N ASP A 22 -15.79 1.59 13.97
CA ASP A 22 -16.81 2.63 14.09
C ASP A 22 -16.82 3.32 15.46
N GLU A 23 -16.33 2.67 16.53
CA GLU A 23 -16.39 3.23 17.88
C GLU A 23 -15.26 4.24 18.14
N HIS A 24 -14.12 4.08 17.45
CA HIS A 24 -12.95 4.97 17.50
C HIS A 24 -12.54 5.40 18.93
N LYS A 25 -12.73 4.51 19.92
CA LYS A 25 -12.82 4.79 21.37
C LYS A 25 -11.69 5.63 21.98
N HIS A 26 -10.53 5.69 21.34
CA HIS A 26 -9.34 6.37 21.88
C HIS A 26 -8.57 7.23 20.87
N CYS A 27 -9.07 7.43 19.65
CA CYS A 27 -8.35 8.25 18.66
C CYS A 27 -9.33 8.99 17.74
N CYS A 28 -9.80 10.14 18.22
CA CYS A 28 -10.68 11.07 17.49
C CYS A 28 -10.58 12.52 17.98
N GLU A 29 -9.72 12.82 18.96
CA GLU A 29 -9.75 14.11 19.66
C GLU A 29 -9.45 15.27 18.71
N GLU A 30 -8.31 15.21 18.02
CA GLU A 30 -7.94 16.17 16.96
C GLU A 30 -9.02 16.24 15.88
N THR A 31 -9.51 15.09 15.40
CA THR A 31 -10.59 15.04 14.40
C THR A 31 -11.83 15.82 14.84
N SER A 32 -12.23 15.64 16.11
CA SER A 32 -13.43 16.29 16.65
C SER A 32 -13.27 17.80 16.70
N ASN A 33 -12.06 18.32 16.95
CA ASN A 33 -11.77 19.76 16.95
C ASN A 33 -11.86 20.38 15.54
N TYR A 34 -11.36 19.69 14.51
CA TYR A 34 -11.36 20.20 13.13
C TYR A 34 -12.73 20.18 12.45
N LEU A 35 -13.64 19.31 12.92
CA LEU A 35 -14.95 19.11 12.31
C LEU A 35 -16.08 19.84 13.04
N GLN A 36 -15.79 20.63 14.09
CA GLN A 36 -16.80 21.44 14.81
C GLN A 36 -17.53 22.43 13.90
N SER A 37 -16.87 22.89 12.83
CA SER A 37 -17.38 23.90 11.89
C SER A 37 -17.97 23.32 10.59
N VAL A 38 -18.03 21.99 10.45
CA VAL A 38 -18.54 21.34 9.24
C VAL A 38 -20.08 21.21 9.29
N ASP A 39 -20.74 21.50 8.16
CA ASP A 39 -22.19 21.36 7.99
C ASP A 39 -22.68 19.96 8.43
N GLU A 40 -23.85 19.93 9.06
CA GLU A 40 -24.41 18.73 9.68
C GLU A 40 -24.62 17.55 8.72
N ALA A 41 -24.82 17.83 7.43
CA ALA A 41 -25.11 16.83 6.41
C ALA A 41 -23.94 15.84 6.13
N HIS A 42 -22.68 16.28 6.24
CA HIS A 42 -21.50 15.44 5.94
C HIS A 42 -20.61 15.20 7.15
N ARG A 43 -20.96 15.78 8.31
CA ARG A 43 -20.18 15.75 9.54
C ARG A 43 -19.84 14.33 9.98
N GLU A 44 -20.80 13.41 9.96
CA GLU A 44 -20.57 12.02 10.39
C GLU A 44 -19.61 11.26 9.47
N THR A 45 -19.74 11.42 8.15
CA THR A 45 -18.83 10.79 7.18
C THR A 45 -17.41 11.33 7.34
N LEU A 46 -17.26 12.66 7.41
CA LEU A 46 -15.95 13.29 7.59
C LEU A 46 -15.34 12.92 8.95
N LYS A 47 -16.16 12.80 10.00
CA LYS A 47 -15.71 12.35 11.33
C LYS A 47 -15.18 10.93 11.29
N LYS A 48 -15.89 9.99 10.66
CA LYS A 48 -15.40 8.62 10.50
C LYS A 48 -14.07 8.56 9.73
N ILE A 49 -13.97 9.28 8.62
CA ILE A 49 -12.74 9.33 7.81
C ILE A 49 -11.60 9.95 8.63
N GLY A 50 -11.82 11.10 9.24
CA GLY A 50 -10.81 11.80 10.03
C GLY A 50 -10.31 10.98 11.21
N CYS A 51 -11.22 10.32 11.94
CA CYS A 51 -10.84 9.44 13.04
C CYS A 51 -10.06 8.23 12.55
N SER A 52 -10.46 7.61 11.44
CA SER A 52 -9.71 6.52 10.80
C SER A 52 -8.28 6.95 10.42
N VAL A 53 -8.11 8.16 9.89
CA VAL A 53 -6.79 8.75 9.60
C VAL A 53 -5.97 8.91 10.87
N GLN A 54 -6.55 9.52 11.91
CA GLN A 54 -5.88 9.77 13.18
C GLN A 54 -5.49 8.46 13.89
N CYS A 55 -6.42 7.50 14.00
CA CYS A 55 -6.18 6.15 14.51
C CYS A 55 -5.06 5.44 13.73
N GLY A 56 -5.16 5.48 12.40
CA GLY A 56 -4.23 4.83 11.51
C GLY A 56 -2.82 5.39 11.66
N TYR A 57 -2.69 6.71 11.60
CA TYR A 57 -1.39 7.38 11.77
C TYR A 57 -0.79 7.12 13.16
N SER A 58 -1.57 7.24 14.23
CA SER A 58 -1.13 6.94 15.61
C SER A 58 -0.64 5.50 15.76
N TYR A 59 -1.30 4.54 15.10
CA TYR A 59 -0.80 3.17 15.07
C TYR A 59 0.54 3.07 14.34
N LEU A 60 0.69 3.72 13.18
CA LEU A 60 1.95 3.71 12.44
C LEU A 60 3.09 4.34 13.22
N THR A 61 2.87 5.43 13.95
CA THR A 61 3.95 6.07 14.73
C THR A 61 4.51 5.19 15.84
N SER A 62 3.71 4.23 16.34
CA SER A 62 4.12 3.22 17.32
C SER A 62 4.97 2.08 16.72
N LEU A 63 5.01 1.93 15.40
CA LEU A 63 5.77 0.88 14.72
C LEU A 63 7.24 1.29 14.47
N PRO A 64 8.16 0.32 14.41
CA PRO A 64 9.55 0.60 14.08
C PRO A 64 9.72 1.06 12.62
N TYR A 65 10.67 1.99 12.38
CA TYR A 65 10.89 2.64 11.07
C TYR A 65 10.87 1.73 9.85
N LYS A 66 11.51 0.56 9.95
CA LYS A 66 11.65 -0.38 8.83
C LYS A 66 10.31 -0.90 8.28
N LYS A 67 9.23 -0.77 9.06
CA LYS A 67 7.88 -1.21 8.69
C LYS A 67 6.98 -0.09 8.15
N LEU A 68 7.45 1.16 8.18
CA LEU A 68 6.59 2.32 7.96
C LEU A 68 6.35 2.62 6.49
N THR A 69 7.34 2.43 5.63
CA THR A 69 7.29 2.96 4.26
C THR A 69 6.07 2.49 3.48
N ASP A 70 5.79 1.18 3.43
CA ASP A 70 4.66 0.68 2.64
C ASP A 70 3.32 0.85 3.35
N LEU A 71 3.29 0.82 4.68
CA LEU A 71 2.07 1.10 5.45
C LEU A 71 1.65 2.59 5.36
N CYS A 72 2.62 3.51 5.33
CA CYS A 72 2.37 4.93 5.08
C CYS A 72 1.84 5.15 3.67
N LYS A 73 2.44 4.53 2.64
CA LYS A 73 1.91 4.57 1.27
C LYS A 73 0.48 4.03 1.23
N TYR A 74 0.21 2.95 1.95
CA TYR A 74 -1.13 2.35 2.02
C TYR A 74 -2.15 3.29 2.69
N LEU A 75 -1.80 3.93 3.81
CA LEU A 75 -2.63 4.92 4.49
C LEU A 75 -2.95 6.11 3.57
N ASN A 76 -1.94 6.64 2.89
CA ASN A 76 -2.13 7.75 1.94
C ASN A 76 -3.06 7.34 0.80
N LEU A 77 -2.82 6.17 0.19
CA LEU A 77 -3.66 5.65 -0.89
C LEU A 77 -5.10 5.41 -0.42
N TRP A 78 -5.29 4.84 0.79
CA TRP A 78 -6.63 4.66 1.37
C TRP A 78 -7.36 6.00 1.48
N LEU A 79 -6.68 7.07 1.91
CA LEU A 79 -7.25 8.40 2.05
C LEU A 79 -7.57 9.05 0.70
N ASP A 80 -6.73 8.86 -0.31
CA ASP A 80 -6.97 9.32 -1.68
C ASP A 80 -8.17 8.60 -2.32
N VAL A 81 -8.35 7.31 -2.04
CA VAL A 81 -9.56 6.55 -2.42
C VAL A 81 -10.80 7.11 -1.72
N GLN A 82 -10.72 7.42 -0.42
CA GLN A 82 -11.85 8.08 0.26
C GLN A 82 -12.15 9.45 -0.38
N LYS A 83 -11.13 10.26 -0.68
CA LYS A 83 -11.33 11.56 -1.35
C LYS A 83 -12.07 11.39 -2.67
N SER A 84 -11.58 10.50 -3.54
CA SER A 84 -12.20 10.32 -4.85
C SER A 84 -13.63 9.79 -4.75
N LYS A 85 -13.87 8.83 -3.86
CA LYS A 85 -15.21 8.30 -3.62
C LYS A 85 -16.17 9.38 -3.16
N TYR A 86 -15.74 10.23 -2.22
CA TYR A 86 -16.66 11.15 -1.56
C TYR A 86 -16.75 12.55 -2.24
N VAL A 87 -15.71 12.96 -2.97
CA VAL A 87 -15.63 14.29 -3.59
C VAL A 87 -15.80 14.22 -5.11
N ASN A 88 -15.20 13.23 -5.78
CA ASN A 88 -15.15 13.18 -7.25
C ASN A 88 -16.32 12.38 -7.86
N ASP A 89 -16.67 11.23 -7.28
CA ASP A 89 -17.64 10.28 -7.87
C ASP A 89 -19.07 10.38 -7.30
N ASN A 90 -19.58 11.60 -7.09
CA ASN A 90 -20.99 11.92 -6.76
C ASN A 90 -21.50 11.72 -5.32
N SER A 91 -20.67 11.77 -4.27
CA SER A 91 -21.20 11.66 -2.89
C SER A 91 -21.62 13.00 -2.24
N GLY A 92 -21.41 14.13 -2.92
CA GLY A 92 -21.96 15.43 -2.49
C GLY A 92 -21.15 16.18 -1.44
N ILE A 93 -20.02 15.66 -0.94
CA ILE A 93 -19.12 16.41 -0.07
C ILE A 93 -18.39 17.49 -0.91
N PRO A 94 -18.60 18.78 -0.64
CA PRO A 94 -17.88 19.83 -1.35
C PRO A 94 -16.39 19.80 -1.04
N GLU A 95 -15.52 20.14 -2.01
CA GLU A 95 -14.06 20.22 -1.81
C GLU A 95 -13.69 21.03 -0.55
N ARG A 96 -14.36 22.18 -0.33
CA ARG A 96 -14.18 23.03 0.87
C ARG A 96 -14.40 22.30 2.19
N GLN A 97 -15.29 21.30 2.23
CA GLN A 97 -15.51 20.51 3.44
C GLN A 97 -14.47 19.40 3.57
N TRP A 98 -13.99 18.85 2.45
CA TRP A 98 -12.87 17.90 2.43
C TRP A 98 -11.56 18.53 2.91
N GLU A 99 -11.33 19.83 2.69
CA GLU A 99 -10.16 20.56 3.19
C GLU A 99 -9.96 20.39 4.71
N HIS A 100 -11.01 20.15 5.49
CA HIS A 100 -10.87 19.84 6.92
C HIS A 100 -10.08 18.54 7.17
N ILE A 101 -10.21 17.53 6.31
CA ILE A 101 -9.45 16.27 6.39
C ILE A 101 -8.00 16.49 5.98
N GLU A 102 -7.75 17.32 4.96
CA GLU A 102 -6.39 17.69 4.55
C GLU A 102 -5.68 18.49 5.64
N ASN A 103 -6.39 19.41 6.29
CA ASN A 103 -5.87 20.19 7.43
C ASN A 103 -5.58 19.30 8.63
N LEU A 104 -6.47 18.35 8.94
CA LEU A 104 -6.22 17.33 9.97
C LEU A 104 -4.96 16.52 9.67
N TRP A 105 -4.80 16.04 8.42
CA TRP A 105 -3.61 15.32 7.99
C TRP A 105 -2.33 16.15 8.21
N ASN A 106 -2.32 17.39 7.72
CA ASN A 106 -1.19 18.30 7.86
C ASN A 106 -0.82 18.55 9.32
N LYS A 107 -1.82 18.65 10.21
CA LYS A 107 -1.60 18.82 11.66
C LYS A 107 -0.96 17.59 12.28
N ILE A 108 -1.52 16.41 12.03
CA ILE A 108 -1.01 15.13 12.53
C ILE A 108 0.44 14.93 12.05
N TYR A 109 0.69 15.22 10.78
CA TYR A 109 2.02 15.15 10.17
C TYR A 109 3.00 16.14 10.81
N ALA A 110 2.59 17.39 11.06
CA ALA A 110 3.43 18.43 11.65
C ALA A 110 3.76 18.18 13.14
N GLN A 111 2.91 17.46 13.86
CA GLN A 111 3.17 17.06 15.25
C GLN A 111 4.22 15.94 15.35
N ASP A 112 4.49 15.22 14.26
CA ASP A 112 5.47 14.14 14.27
C ASP A 112 6.88 14.68 14.06
N SER A 113 7.72 14.54 15.09
CA SER A 113 9.13 14.94 15.05
C SER A 113 9.94 14.19 13.97
N ILE A 114 9.42 13.07 13.48
CA ILE A 114 9.97 12.39 12.33
C ILE A 114 8.84 12.26 11.32
N SER A 115 8.86 13.09 10.28
CA SER A 115 7.89 13.06 9.18
C SER A 115 7.83 11.67 8.50
N LYS A 116 7.04 10.74 9.05
CA LYS A 116 7.10 9.31 8.72
C LYS A 116 6.28 8.96 7.49
N CYS A 117 5.12 9.61 7.30
CA CYS A 117 4.23 9.37 6.16
C CYS A 117 4.05 10.63 5.32
N ALA A 118 5.08 11.04 4.56
CA ALA A 118 4.92 12.16 3.63
C ALA A 118 3.83 11.81 2.59
N ARG A 119 2.85 12.70 2.42
CA ARG A 119 1.79 12.55 1.42
C ARG A 119 2.18 13.22 0.12
N LYS A 120 1.93 12.53 -0.98
CA LYS A 120 2.01 13.07 -2.34
C LYS A 120 0.61 12.98 -2.94
N HIS A 121 0.14 14.06 -3.51
CA HIS A 121 -1.14 14.10 -4.19
C HIS A 121 -0.90 13.77 -5.66
N ASP A 122 -1.00 12.50 -5.99
CA ASP A 122 -1.04 12.09 -7.39
C ASP A 122 -2.52 11.87 -7.76
N VAL A 123 -2.95 12.46 -8.88
CA VAL A 123 -4.34 12.36 -9.33
C VAL A 123 -4.46 11.15 -10.26
N TYR A 124 -5.17 10.13 -9.79
CA TYR A 124 -5.52 8.93 -10.57
C TYR A 124 -7.01 8.65 -10.49
N ASP A 125 -7.52 7.90 -11.46
CA ASP A 125 -8.88 7.40 -11.44
C ASP A 125 -9.12 6.51 -10.20
N ILE A 126 -10.35 6.55 -9.65
CA ILE A 126 -10.69 5.76 -8.45
C ILE A 126 -10.46 4.26 -8.67
N SER A 127 -10.80 3.74 -9.85
CA SER A 127 -10.66 2.33 -10.18
C SER A 127 -9.19 1.95 -10.18
N HIS A 128 -8.32 2.80 -10.72
CA HIS A 128 -6.88 2.60 -10.75
C HIS A 128 -6.27 2.59 -9.35
N MET A 129 -6.72 3.49 -8.47
CA MET A 129 -6.28 3.52 -7.07
C MET A 129 -6.74 2.28 -6.31
N GLN A 130 -7.96 1.81 -6.55
CA GLN A 130 -8.50 0.59 -5.94
C GLN A 130 -7.72 -0.65 -6.38
N GLU A 131 -7.43 -0.79 -7.68
CA GLU A 131 -6.60 -1.88 -8.21
C GLU A 131 -5.19 -1.87 -7.59
N ARG A 132 -4.58 -0.68 -7.51
CA ARG A 132 -3.29 -0.52 -6.85
C ARG A 132 -3.35 -0.92 -5.38
N MET A 133 -4.42 -0.56 -4.67
CA MET A 133 -4.61 -0.85 -3.26
C MET A 133 -4.79 -2.36 -3.01
N GLU A 134 -5.49 -3.07 -3.89
CA GLU A 134 -5.59 -4.53 -3.85
C GLU A 134 -4.22 -5.18 -4.03
N LEU A 135 -3.43 -4.74 -5.00
CA LEU A 135 -2.08 -5.25 -5.24
C LEU A 135 -1.14 -4.96 -4.07
N MET A 136 -1.18 -3.76 -3.50
CA MET A 136 -0.43 -3.41 -2.29
C MET A 136 -0.84 -4.30 -1.11
N THR A 137 -2.13 -4.56 -0.93
CA THR A 137 -2.64 -5.44 0.14
C THR A 137 -2.05 -6.83 0.02
N TYR A 138 -2.06 -7.38 -1.20
CA TYR A 138 -1.44 -8.66 -1.48
C TYR A 138 0.06 -8.65 -1.17
N CYS A 139 0.82 -7.72 -1.73
CA CYS A 139 2.28 -7.72 -1.61
C CYS A 139 2.77 -7.50 -0.18
N ILE A 140 2.17 -6.57 0.57
CA ILE A 140 2.55 -6.36 1.98
C ILE A 140 2.27 -7.62 2.82
N ASN A 141 1.16 -8.30 2.58
CA ASN A 141 0.82 -9.54 3.28
C ASN A 141 1.70 -10.72 2.85
N ARG A 142 2.02 -10.83 1.55
CA ARG A 142 2.99 -11.80 1.01
C ARG A 142 4.34 -11.63 1.70
N ASP A 143 4.86 -10.40 1.74
CA ASP A 143 6.18 -10.11 2.29
C ASP A 143 6.21 -10.39 3.81
N TYR A 144 5.09 -10.12 4.50
CA TYR A 144 4.93 -10.52 5.89
C TYR A 144 5.01 -12.04 6.08
N ILE A 145 4.25 -12.83 5.31
CA ILE A 145 4.28 -14.31 5.40
C ILE A 145 5.67 -14.84 5.00
N MET A 146 6.26 -14.28 3.95
CA MET A 146 7.61 -14.60 3.49
C MET A 146 8.64 -14.40 4.60
N HIS A 147 8.61 -13.26 5.30
CA HIS A 147 9.49 -13.00 6.43
C HIS A 147 9.31 -13.98 7.59
N LEU A 148 8.09 -14.50 7.80
CA LEU A 148 7.86 -15.55 8.80
C LEU A 148 8.43 -16.92 8.36
N CYS A 149 8.60 -17.15 7.06
CA CYS A 149 9.20 -18.36 6.48
C CYS A 149 10.73 -18.31 6.43
N GLU A 150 11.33 -17.14 6.15
CA GLU A 150 12.79 -16.95 5.97
C GLU A 150 13.67 -17.60 7.06
N PRO A 151 13.36 -17.52 8.37
CA PRO A 151 14.22 -18.12 9.40
C PRO A 151 14.38 -19.63 9.25
N SER A 152 13.33 -20.34 8.84
CA SER A 152 13.38 -21.79 8.66
C SER A 152 14.18 -22.20 7.43
N ILE A 153 14.14 -21.38 6.38
CA ILE A 153 15.00 -21.56 5.19
C ILE A 153 16.47 -21.36 5.59
N ARG A 154 16.78 -20.26 6.29
CA ARG A 154 18.16 -19.92 6.69
C ARG A 154 18.79 -20.96 7.61
N LEU A 155 18.01 -21.50 8.54
CA LEU A 155 18.49 -22.51 9.50
C LEU A 155 18.54 -23.93 8.90
N ASN A 156 18.05 -24.13 7.67
CA ASN A 156 17.90 -25.43 7.02
C ASN A 156 17.19 -26.48 7.90
N THR A 157 16.35 -26.02 8.83
CA THR A 157 15.58 -26.88 9.75
C THR A 157 14.36 -27.45 9.04
N ASN A 158 13.51 -28.18 9.77
CA ASN A 158 12.21 -28.60 9.23
C ASN A 158 11.48 -27.38 8.68
N VAL A 159 11.07 -27.48 7.42
CA VAL A 159 10.34 -26.42 6.70
C VAL A 159 9.17 -26.00 7.58
N SER A 160 9.13 -24.72 7.96
CA SER A 160 8.02 -24.23 8.76
C SER A 160 6.75 -24.36 7.94
N ARG A 161 5.66 -24.78 8.57
CA ARG A 161 4.28 -24.71 8.02
C ARG A 161 4.00 -23.38 7.31
N ARG A 162 4.60 -22.30 7.82
CA ARG A 162 4.57 -20.94 7.25
C ARG A 162 5.04 -20.84 5.79
N CYS A 163 6.02 -21.64 5.39
CA CYS A 163 6.52 -21.65 4.01
C CYS A 163 5.54 -22.33 3.06
N SER A 164 4.86 -23.40 3.48
CA SER A 164 3.74 -23.97 2.73
C SER A 164 2.57 -22.99 2.67
N ASP A 165 2.29 -22.32 3.78
CA ASP A 165 1.24 -21.29 3.86
C ASP A 165 1.53 -20.08 2.95
N LEU A 166 2.81 -19.78 2.65
CA LEU A 166 3.20 -18.81 1.62
C LEU A 166 2.73 -19.27 0.24
N SER A 167 3.03 -20.51 -0.15
CA SER A 167 2.60 -21.07 -1.44
C SER A 167 1.09 -21.07 -1.58
N ASP A 168 0.35 -21.51 -0.54
CA ASP A 168 -1.11 -21.50 -0.55
C ASP A 168 -1.67 -20.07 -0.75
N PHE A 169 -1.08 -19.09 -0.05
CA PHE A 169 -1.45 -17.69 -0.18
C PHE A 169 -1.15 -17.14 -1.59
N THR A 170 0.04 -17.38 -2.13
CA THR A 170 0.40 -16.87 -3.46
C THR A 170 -0.34 -17.57 -4.58
N ASP A 171 -0.65 -18.87 -4.44
CA ASP A 171 -1.48 -19.63 -5.39
C ASP A 171 -2.91 -19.11 -5.49
N GLU A 172 -3.53 -18.78 -4.35
CA GLU A 172 -4.88 -18.20 -4.31
C GLU A 172 -4.91 -16.85 -5.01
N TYR A 173 -4.00 -15.94 -4.64
CA TYR A 173 -3.99 -14.60 -5.21
C TYR A 173 -3.51 -14.57 -6.66
N TYR A 174 -2.62 -15.49 -7.07
CA TYR A 174 -2.28 -15.64 -8.49
C TYR A 174 -3.53 -15.88 -9.33
N LYS A 175 -4.40 -16.82 -8.92
CA LYS A 175 -5.66 -17.09 -9.61
C LYS A 175 -6.56 -15.85 -9.64
N ILE A 176 -6.72 -15.18 -8.50
CA ILE A 176 -7.53 -13.96 -8.41
C ILE A 176 -7.05 -12.88 -9.39
N PHE A 177 -5.75 -12.55 -9.38
CA PHE A 177 -5.21 -11.50 -10.25
C PHE A 177 -5.17 -11.91 -11.72
N HIS A 178 -4.89 -13.19 -12.02
CA HIS A 178 -4.86 -13.69 -13.38
C HIS A 178 -6.28 -13.74 -13.99
N ASP A 179 -7.29 -14.19 -13.23
CA ASP A 179 -8.66 -14.28 -13.73
C ASP A 179 -9.32 -12.90 -13.85
N LYS A 180 -8.98 -11.95 -12.95
CA LYS A 180 -9.47 -10.56 -13.00
C LYS A 180 -8.89 -9.78 -14.19
N ASN A 181 -7.64 -10.05 -14.58
CA ASN A 181 -6.92 -9.30 -15.61
C ASN A 181 -6.61 -10.19 -16.80
N GLN A 182 -7.55 -10.30 -17.75
CA GLN A 182 -7.34 -11.09 -18.96
C GLN A 182 -6.22 -10.52 -19.85
N CYS A 183 -6.06 -9.19 -19.86
CA CYS A 183 -4.98 -8.50 -20.54
C CYS A 183 -4.76 -7.09 -19.96
N PHE A 184 -3.61 -6.49 -20.24
CA PHE A 184 -3.30 -5.09 -19.90
C PHE A 184 -3.27 -4.19 -21.14
N ASP A 185 -3.87 -2.99 -21.04
CA ASP A 185 -3.80 -1.97 -22.10
C ASP A 185 -2.38 -1.40 -22.25
N ALA A 186 -1.65 -1.35 -21.13
CA ALA A 186 -0.29 -0.85 -21.08
C ALA A 186 0.70 -1.83 -21.73
N ALA A 187 1.82 -1.30 -22.21
CA ALA A 187 2.88 -2.15 -22.76
C ALA A 187 3.45 -3.08 -21.67
N LEU A 188 3.79 -4.32 -22.05
CA LEU A 188 4.47 -5.26 -21.16
C LEU A 188 5.75 -4.63 -20.59
N GLY A 189 5.91 -4.65 -19.27
CA GLY A 189 7.08 -4.05 -18.60
C GLY A 189 6.99 -2.53 -18.40
N SER A 190 5.83 -1.93 -18.71
CA SER A 190 5.55 -0.56 -18.28
C SER A 190 5.37 -0.49 -16.76
N LYS A 191 5.83 0.61 -16.15
CA LYS A 191 5.59 0.91 -14.74
C LYS A 191 4.21 1.55 -14.56
N ASP A 192 3.17 0.89 -15.06
CA ASP A 192 1.78 1.35 -14.91
C ASP A 192 1.44 1.44 -13.41
N TYR A 193 0.87 2.57 -13.01
CA TYR A 193 0.54 2.85 -11.61
C TYR A 193 -0.37 1.79 -10.98
N ARG A 194 -1.25 1.15 -11.75
CA ARG A 194 -2.16 0.11 -11.24
C ARG A 194 -1.42 -1.16 -10.86
N TYR A 195 -0.43 -1.51 -11.68
CA TYR A 195 0.12 -2.87 -11.73
C TYR A 195 1.56 -2.97 -11.23
N TYR A 196 2.23 -1.83 -11.01
CA TYR A 196 3.61 -1.75 -10.51
C TYR A 196 3.69 -1.04 -9.15
N ILE A 197 4.08 -1.78 -8.11
CA ILE A 197 4.40 -1.23 -6.78
C ILE A 197 5.91 -1.16 -6.57
N SER A 198 6.61 -2.25 -6.90
CA SER A 198 8.06 -2.42 -6.79
C SER A 198 8.54 -3.53 -7.73
N GLU A 199 9.85 -3.74 -7.84
CA GLU A 199 10.40 -4.82 -8.67
C GLU A 199 9.99 -6.23 -8.22
N ASP A 200 9.59 -6.40 -6.94
CA ASP A 200 9.10 -7.66 -6.38
C ASP A 200 7.56 -7.70 -6.32
N CYS A 201 6.89 -6.65 -6.77
CA CYS A 201 5.43 -6.50 -6.75
C CYS A 201 4.98 -5.77 -8.01
N ASP A 202 5.00 -6.51 -9.11
CA ASP A 202 4.68 -6.07 -10.47
C ASP A 202 3.90 -7.17 -11.21
N LEU A 203 2.67 -6.89 -11.62
CA LEU A 203 1.85 -7.87 -12.35
C LEU A 203 2.36 -8.15 -13.77
N ASN A 204 3.28 -7.34 -14.32
CA ASN A 204 4.02 -7.71 -15.52
C ASN A 204 4.99 -8.87 -15.27
N ASN A 205 5.37 -9.12 -14.01
CA ASN A 205 6.24 -10.22 -13.59
C ASN A 205 5.52 -11.13 -12.58
N MET A 206 4.56 -11.91 -13.08
CA MET A 206 3.73 -12.80 -12.26
C MET A 206 4.56 -13.83 -11.47
N ALA A 207 5.65 -14.34 -12.02
CA ALA A 207 6.51 -15.31 -11.32
C ALA A 207 7.18 -14.73 -10.07
N LYS A 208 7.65 -13.47 -10.16
CA LYS A 208 8.30 -12.79 -9.04
C LYS A 208 7.29 -12.25 -8.04
N THR A 209 6.13 -11.80 -8.53
CA THR A 209 5.05 -11.28 -7.70
C THR A 209 4.35 -12.38 -6.91
N PHE A 210 4.15 -13.57 -7.51
CA PHE A 210 3.49 -14.73 -6.92
C PHE A 210 4.45 -15.92 -6.72
N PRO A 211 5.47 -15.76 -5.87
CA PRO A 211 6.50 -16.77 -5.71
C PRO A 211 5.97 -18.03 -5.03
N LYS A 212 6.67 -19.15 -5.21
CA LYS A 212 6.30 -20.43 -4.61
C LYS A 212 7.44 -20.97 -3.76
N PHE A 213 7.12 -21.52 -2.60
CA PHE A 213 8.09 -22.28 -1.83
C PHE A 213 8.23 -23.70 -2.39
N ASP A 214 9.45 -24.08 -2.75
CA ASP A 214 9.81 -25.45 -3.11
C ASP A 214 10.41 -26.17 -1.91
N SER A 215 9.75 -27.25 -1.48
CA SER A 215 10.17 -28.05 -0.34
C SER A 215 11.41 -28.88 -0.59
N GLU A 216 11.67 -29.27 -1.85
CA GLU A 216 12.82 -30.11 -2.18
C GLU A 216 14.11 -29.30 -2.11
N SER A 217 14.17 -28.17 -2.81
CA SER A 217 15.32 -27.27 -2.75
C SER A 217 15.33 -26.36 -1.51
N LYS A 218 14.25 -26.34 -0.73
CA LYS A 218 14.01 -25.47 0.43
C LYS A 218 14.20 -23.98 0.09
N LYS A 219 13.72 -23.56 -1.07
CA LYS A 219 13.88 -22.18 -1.58
C LYS A 219 12.55 -21.58 -2.00
N ILE A 220 12.50 -20.27 -1.99
CA ILE A 220 11.44 -19.51 -2.63
C ILE A 220 11.83 -19.32 -4.10
N ILE A 221 10.96 -19.78 -4.99
CA ILE A 221 11.13 -19.75 -6.43
C ILE A 221 10.38 -18.53 -6.98
N ASN A 222 11.15 -17.59 -7.54
CA ASN A 222 10.65 -16.31 -8.08
C ASN A 222 10.63 -16.29 -9.63
N ASN A 223 10.93 -17.43 -10.26
CA ASN A 223 11.01 -17.60 -11.71
C ASN A 223 10.22 -18.84 -12.17
N ASP A 224 9.15 -19.17 -11.43
CA ASP A 224 8.27 -20.29 -11.76
C ASP A 224 7.57 -20.04 -13.10
N LYS A 225 7.83 -20.93 -14.07
CA LYS A 225 7.28 -20.82 -15.44
C LYS A 225 5.77 -21.06 -15.48
N THR A 226 5.17 -21.66 -14.44
CA THR A 226 3.70 -21.84 -14.39
C THR A 226 2.97 -20.54 -14.05
N ARG A 227 3.69 -19.49 -13.63
CA ARG A 227 3.14 -18.16 -13.36
C ARG A 227 3.22 -17.31 -14.62
N GLU A 228 2.32 -17.61 -15.56
CA GLU A 228 2.30 -16.92 -16.84
C GLU A 228 2.05 -15.41 -16.67
N PRO A 229 2.81 -14.54 -17.36
CA PRO A 229 2.54 -13.12 -17.40
C PRO A 229 1.19 -12.81 -18.05
N ILE A 230 0.50 -11.78 -17.56
CA ILE A 230 -0.71 -11.25 -18.20
C ILE A 230 -0.31 -10.61 -19.54
N LYS A 231 -1.04 -10.96 -20.60
CA LYS A 231 -0.74 -10.49 -21.96
C LYS A 231 -1.18 -9.04 -22.16
N LYS A 232 -0.59 -8.37 -23.16
CA LYS A 232 -1.12 -7.08 -23.61
C LYS A 232 -2.42 -7.29 -24.37
N CYS A 233 -3.41 -6.41 -24.19
CA CYS A 233 -4.64 -6.45 -24.96
C CYS A 233 -4.35 -6.23 -26.45
N GLU A 234 -4.99 -7.02 -27.31
CA GLU A 234 -4.93 -6.81 -28.75
C GLU A 234 -5.67 -5.51 -29.09
N SER A 235 -5.00 -4.58 -29.76
CA SER A 235 -5.65 -3.37 -30.24
C SER A 235 -6.68 -3.75 -31.30
N THR A 236 -7.96 -3.47 -31.06
CA THR A 236 -9.08 -3.65 -32.01
C THR A 236 -9.04 -2.63 -33.16
N ALA A 237 -7.88 -2.44 -33.78
CA ALA A 237 -7.77 -1.81 -35.09
C ALA A 237 -8.24 -2.83 -36.15
N GLY A 238 -9.54 -3.14 -36.17
CA GLY A 238 -10.13 -4.05 -37.16
C GLY A 238 -11.40 -4.80 -36.78
N VAL A 239 -12.19 -4.38 -35.77
CA VAL A 239 -13.51 -5.00 -35.54
C VAL A 239 -14.57 -3.92 -35.39
N GLU A 240 -15.42 -3.80 -36.41
CA GLU A 240 -16.63 -3.00 -36.41
C GLU A 240 -17.51 -3.29 -35.19
N ALA A 241 -18.12 -2.22 -34.68
CA ALA A 241 -18.93 -2.17 -33.49
C ALA A 241 -19.98 -3.29 -33.40
N ARG A 242 -19.91 -4.06 -32.30
CA ARG A 242 -21.11 -4.62 -31.67
C ARG A 242 -21.07 -4.31 -30.18
N HIS A 243 -21.96 -3.39 -29.81
CA HIS A 243 -22.29 -3.10 -28.42
C HIS A 243 -22.75 -4.37 -27.71
N VAL A 244 -22.04 -4.76 -26.65
CA VAL A 244 -22.60 -5.59 -25.57
C VAL A 244 -22.21 -4.90 -24.28
N GLY A 245 -23.21 -4.38 -23.56
CA GLY A 245 -23.03 -3.70 -22.29
C GLY A 245 -22.53 -4.67 -21.23
N LEU A 246 -21.52 -4.24 -20.47
CA LEU A 246 -21.16 -4.89 -19.21
C LEU A 246 -21.92 -4.22 -18.06
N ASP A 247 -22.74 -5.03 -17.43
CA ASP A 247 -23.42 -4.72 -16.17
C ASP A 247 -22.40 -4.67 -15.03
N SER A 248 -22.58 -3.69 -14.14
CA SER A 248 -21.68 -3.34 -13.05
C SER A 248 -21.86 -4.30 -11.89
N SER A 249 -21.11 -5.40 -11.85
CA SER A 249 -21.05 -6.26 -10.68
C SER A 249 -20.12 -5.66 -9.62
N VAL A 250 -20.71 -5.06 -8.60
CA VAL A 250 -20.06 -4.63 -7.35
C VAL A 250 -19.46 -5.86 -6.65
N VAL A 251 -18.13 -6.00 -6.65
CA VAL A 251 -17.44 -7.01 -5.85
C VAL A 251 -17.29 -6.45 -4.43
N VAL A 252 -18.05 -7.03 -3.52
CA VAL A 252 -17.98 -6.77 -2.08
C VAL A 252 -16.62 -7.23 -1.56
N LEU A 253 -15.80 -6.28 -1.09
CA LEU A 253 -14.62 -6.53 -0.26
C LEU A 253 -15.00 -7.52 0.84
N ALA A 254 -14.31 -8.66 0.86
CA ALA A 254 -14.54 -9.73 1.83
C ALA A 254 -14.50 -9.16 3.26
N ARG A 255 -15.68 -9.09 3.89
CA ARG A 255 -15.79 -8.88 5.33
C ARG A 255 -15.01 -9.99 6.02
N VAL A 256 -14.00 -9.59 6.80
CA VAL A 256 -13.45 -10.46 7.84
C VAL A 256 -14.62 -10.84 8.76
N PRO A 257 -14.88 -12.13 9.03
CA PRO A 257 -15.95 -12.50 9.95
C PRO A 257 -15.63 -11.94 11.34
N ALA A 258 -16.57 -11.22 11.93
CA ALA A 258 -16.51 -10.83 13.32
C ALA A 258 -16.48 -12.10 14.17
N ALA A 259 -15.44 -12.26 14.99
CA ALA A 259 -15.40 -13.30 16.00
C ALA A 259 -16.38 -12.91 17.12
N SER A 260 -17.38 -13.75 17.34
CA SER A 260 -18.26 -13.67 18.50
C SER A 260 -17.45 -13.84 19.78
N THR A 261 -17.61 -12.90 20.70
CA THR A 261 -17.21 -13.01 22.10
C THR A 261 -18.05 -14.08 22.78
N ASP A 262 -17.39 -15.08 23.36
CA ASP A 262 -17.87 -15.77 24.55
C ASP A 262 -16.66 -16.03 25.46
N ASP A 263 -16.72 -15.42 26.64
CA ASP A 263 -15.82 -15.62 27.76
C ASP A 263 -16.08 -16.99 28.42
N GLN A 264 -15.02 -17.73 28.76
CA GLN A 264 -14.71 -18.06 30.16
C GLN A 264 -13.46 -18.96 30.34
N ALA A 265 -12.67 -18.52 31.33
CA ALA A 265 -11.92 -19.28 32.34
C ALA A 265 -10.58 -19.99 32.00
N ALA A 266 -9.51 -19.27 32.33
CA ALA A 266 -8.39 -19.61 33.23
C ALA A 266 -7.73 -21.01 33.20
N SER A 267 -6.41 -21.03 32.97
CA SER A 267 -5.43 -21.63 33.90
C SER A 267 -4.01 -21.13 33.64
N VAL A 268 -3.34 -20.82 34.74
CA VAL A 268 -1.94 -20.43 34.98
C VAL A 268 -0.96 -21.55 34.60
N VAL A 269 0.26 -21.22 34.11
CA VAL A 269 1.58 -21.69 34.62
C VAL A 269 2.74 -20.88 33.98
N ASP A 270 3.65 -20.51 34.88
CA ASP A 270 4.96 -19.85 34.91
C ASP A 270 5.99 -19.84 33.77
N GLU A 271 6.75 -18.73 33.84
CA GLU A 271 8.20 -18.48 33.71
C GLU A 271 9.03 -19.13 32.59
N THR A 272 9.72 -18.27 31.82
CA THR A 272 11.13 -17.93 32.08
C THR A 272 11.61 -16.85 31.11
N GLY A 273 12.31 -15.85 31.65
CA GLY A 273 12.92 -14.77 30.88
C GLY A 273 14.22 -15.19 30.20
N PHE A 274 14.58 -14.48 29.13
CA PHE A 274 15.97 -14.23 28.79
C PHE A 274 16.07 -12.91 28.04
N GLN A 275 16.83 -12.00 28.61
CA GLN A 275 17.16 -10.68 28.09
C GLN A 275 18.63 -10.67 27.66
N ASP A 276 18.92 -9.76 26.74
CA ASP A 276 20.22 -9.21 26.35
C ASP A 276 21.06 -9.83 25.22
N SER A 277 21.02 -9.09 24.10
CA SER A 277 22.11 -8.28 23.55
C SER A 277 23.38 -8.98 23.06
N LEU A 278 23.70 -8.77 21.77
CA LEU A 278 25.03 -8.33 21.31
C LEU A 278 24.98 -7.82 19.86
N SER A 279 25.37 -6.56 19.71
CA SER A 279 25.56 -5.80 18.48
C SER A 279 26.89 -6.12 17.80
N GLY A 280 26.93 -6.04 16.47
CA GLY A 280 28.17 -5.99 15.68
C GLY A 280 27.91 -5.83 14.17
N PRO A 281 28.59 -4.93 13.44
CA PRO A 281 28.21 -4.53 12.08
C PRO A 281 28.88 -5.41 11.01
N ILE A 282 28.16 -5.73 9.93
CA ILE A 282 28.76 -6.37 8.75
C ILE A 282 28.75 -5.35 7.60
N GLN A 283 29.96 -4.95 7.21
CA GLN A 283 30.27 -4.21 5.99
C GLN A 283 29.84 -5.04 4.76
N LEU A 284 29.02 -4.46 3.87
CA LEU A 284 28.83 -5.01 2.53
C LEU A 284 29.79 -4.30 1.57
N GLY A 285 30.76 -5.05 1.06
CA GLY A 285 31.67 -4.62 0.01
C GLY A 285 30.98 -4.48 -1.33
N SER A 286 31.23 -3.32 -1.95
CA SER A 286 31.25 -2.99 -3.38
C SER A 286 30.75 -4.05 -4.38
N LEU A 287 29.60 -3.77 -5.00
CA LEU A 287 29.16 -4.41 -6.24
C LEU A 287 29.67 -3.59 -7.44
N LEU A 288 30.49 -4.24 -8.26
CA LEU A 288 30.94 -3.75 -9.56
C LEU A 288 29.74 -3.52 -10.49
N GLN A 289 29.55 -2.26 -10.89
CA GLN A 289 28.68 -1.88 -12.01
C GLN A 289 29.32 -2.33 -13.31
N THR A 290 28.57 -3.10 -14.11
CA THR A 290 28.84 -3.23 -15.54
C THR A 290 27.76 -2.43 -16.26
N GLU A 291 28.17 -1.32 -16.87
CA GLU A 291 27.37 -0.49 -17.75
C GLU A 291 26.91 -1.29 -18.97
N LEU A 292 25.62 -1.21 -19.27
CA LEU A 292 25.08 -1.56 -20.58
C LEU A 292 24.41 -0.31 -21.15
N THR A 293 25.13 0.33 -22.05
CA THR A 293 24.69 1.44 -22.88
C THR A 293 23.70 0.95 -23.93
N SER A 294 22.57 1.66 -24.07
CA SER A 294 21.73 1.57 -25.28
C SER A 294 21.41 2.99 -25.75
N PRO A 295 21.70 3.34 -27.01
CA PRO A 295 21.40 4.66 -27.56
C PRO A 295 20.01 4.65 -28.19
N GLU A 296 19.17 5.65 -27.89
CA GLU A 296 18.25 6.22 -28.88
C GLU A 296 17.71 7.56 -28.38
N ASN A 297 18.41 8.61 -28.79
CA ASN A 297 17.97 9.99 -28.72
C ASN A 297 16.85 10.21 -29.75
N ARG A 298 15.68 10.66 -29.30
CA ARG A 298 14.72 11.39 -30.15
C ARG A 298 14.31 12.67 -29.41
N PRO A 299 14.42 13.86 -30.02
CA PRO A 299 14.22 15.11 -29.31
C PRO A 299 12.73 15.35 -29.07
N SER A 300 12.34 15.50 -27.81
CA SER A 300 11.02 16.01 -27.41
C SER A 300 10.94 17.52 -27.70
N LYS A 301 9.89 17.92 -28.40
CA LYS A 301 9.58 19.31 -28.77
C LYS A 301 9.41 20.18 -27.52
N PRO A 302 9.86 21.45 -27.51
CA PRO A 302 9.62 22.34 -26.38
C PRO A 302 8.14 22.72 -26.30
N ILE A 303 7.55 22.52 -25.13
CA ILE A 303 6.23 23.06 -24.77
C ILE A 303 6.45 24.50 -24.29
N TYR A 304 5.90 25.46 -25.03
CA TYR A 304 5.86 26.86 -24.65
C TYR A 304 4.82 27.07 -23.54
N TYR A 305 5.24 27.54 -22.37
CA TYR A 305 4.35 28.18 -21.42
C TYR A 305 4.47 29.70 -21.58
N ALA A 306 3.45 30.30 -22.20
CA ALA A 306 3.16 31.72 -22.09
C ALA A 306 2.20 31.91 -20.91
N GLY A 307 2.60 32.71 -19.93
CA GLY A 307 1.81 32.97 -18.72
C GLY A 307 2.54 33.89 -17.75
N LEU A 308 2.66 35.15 -18.14
CA LEU A 308 3.09 36.27 -17.29
C LEU A 308 2.30 36.31 -15.98
N SER A 309 3.00 36.36 -14.85
CA SER A 309 2.60 37.18 -13.72
C SER A 309 3.84 37.64 -12.97
N ALA A 310 4.10 38.93 -13.16
CA ALA A 310 5.12 39.70 -12.48
C ALA A 310 4.74 39.89 -11.01
N SER A 311 5.63 39.52 -10.10
CA SER A 311 5.86 40.22 -8.83
C SER A 311 7.17 39.68 -8.25
N GLY A 312 8.20 40.52 -8.33
CA GLY A 312 9.56 40.20 -7.91
C GLY A 312 9.71 40.18 -6.40
N VAL A 313 10.56 39.26 -5.93
CA VAL A 313 11.22 39.36 -4.63
C VAL A 313 12.70 39.16 -4.88
N PHE A 314 13.45 40.25 -4.74
CA PHE A 314 14.92 40.25 -4.76
C PHE A 314 15.42 39.65 -3.44
N PHE A 315 16.19 38.55 -3.51
CA PHE A 315 17.01 38.11 -2.38
C PHE A 315 18.39 38.73 -2.49
N THR A 316 18.67 39.74 -1.67
CA THR A 316 20.05 40.21 -1.43
C THR A 316 20.74 39.23 -0.49
N SER A 317 21.71 38.48 -1.01
CA SER A 317 22.63 37.68 -0.19
C SER A 317 23.60 38.61 0.55
N MET A 318 23.46 38.72 1.87
CA MET A 318 24.53 39.25 2.74
C MET A 318 25.47 38.10 3.10
N VAL A 319 26.71 38.17 2.60
CA VAL A 319 27.84 37.36 3.04
C VAL A 319 28.49 38.08 4.23
N LEU A 320 28.44 37.49 5.42
CA LEU A 320 29.18 37.96 6.59
C LEU A 320 30.62 37.47 6.50
N TYR A 321 31.55 38.38 6.23
CA TYR A 321 32.97 38.16 6.50
C TYR A 321 33.24 38.37 7.99
N LYS A 322 33.87 37.36 8.60
CA LYS A 322 34.44 37.41 9.95
C LYS A 322 35.78 38.15 9.89
N VAL A 323 35.94 39.21 10.68
CA VAL A 323 37.23 39.84 10.98
C VAL A 323 37.59 39.50 12.42
#